data_AF-A0A529XF57-F1
#
_entry.id   AF-A0A529XF57-F1
#
_cell.length_a   1.000
_cell.length_b   1.000
_cell.length_c   1.000
_cell.angle_alpha   90.00
_cell.angle_beta   90.00
_cell.angle_gamma   90.00
#
_symmetry.space_group_name_H-M   'P 1'
#
loop_
_entity.id
_entity.type
_entity.pdbx_description
1 polymer ?
#
loop_
_entity_poly.entity_id
_entity_poly.type
_entity_poly.pdbx_seq_one_letter_code
_entity_poly.pdbx_strand_id
1 'polypeptide(L)'
;MPSYRREGPVVSSDTFTRLADFVLRRPASVFPTAVLQQARYLLLDTLGIAIAAGPMEAGRIARDAAVLLYGSNDPQYSARMLFDGRRASIAGAAYAVATQTDNLDGHDGYSPTKGHIGVAVVPALAALAEARPDLTGPEA
;
A
#
# COMPACT_ATOMS: atom_id res chain seq x y z
N MET A 1 -2.71 -24.20 34.28
CA MET A 1 -3.17 -23.22 33.27
C MET A 1 -2.65 -23.68 31.91
N PRO A 2 -3.47 -24.25 31.02
CA PRO A 2 -3.00 -24.66 29.70
C PRO A 2 -2.77 -23.43 28.82
N SER A 3 -1.59 -23.31 28.21
CA SER A 3 -1.25 -22.18 27.34
C SER A 3 -2.04 -22.25 26.03
N TYR A 4 -2.86 -21.25 25.77
CA TYR A 4 -3.67 -21.11 24.55
C TYR A 4 -2.83 -20.60 23.35
N ARG A 5 -1.63 -21.15 23.13
CA ARG A 5 -0.86 -20.86 21.92
C ARG A 5 -1.33 -21.81 20.85
N ARG A 6 -2.26 -21.37 19.99
CA ARG A 6 -2.57 -22.08 18.74
C ARG A 6 -1.28 -22.17 17.94
N GLU A 7 -0.73 -23.37 17.79
CA GLU A 7 0.32 -23.62 16.81
C GLU A 7 -0.29 -23.31 15.44
N GLY A 8 0.10 -22.17 14.86
CA GLY A 8 -0.24 -21.85 13.49
C GLY A 8 0.29 -22.95 12.56
N PRO A 9 -0.35 -23.19 11.41
CA PRO A 9 0.08 -24.24 10.50
C PRO A 9 1.57 -24.07 10.17
N VAL A 10 2.34 -25.15 10.29
CA VAL A 10 3.74 -25.19 9.86
C VAL A 10 3.74 -24.98 8.35
N VAL A 11 4.09 -23.77 7.92
CA VAL A 11 4.24 -23.45 6.50
C VAL A 11 5.41 -24.27 5.98
N SER A 12 5.14 -25.31 5.20
CA SER A 12 6.18 -26.09 4.56
C SER A 12 7.01 -25.19 3.63
N SER A 13 8.30 -25.50 3.47
CA SER A 13 9.17 -24.82 2.51
C SER A 13 8.55 -24.74 1.11
N ASP A 14 7.81 -25.79 0.71
CA ASP A 14 7.05 -25.83 -0.54
C ASP A 14 5.94 -24.76 -0.62
N THR A 15 5.14 -24.59 0.44
CA THR A 15 4.04 -23.60 0.44
C THR A 15 4.58 -22.17 0.38
N PHE A 16 5.62 -21.87 1.17
CA PHE A 16 6.26 -20.56 1.13
C PHE A 16 6.85 -20.27 -0.26
N THR A 17 7.55 -21.26 -0.85
CA THR A 17 8.13 -21.13 -2.19
C THR A 17 7.06 -20.85 -3.24
N ARG A 18 5.95 -21.60 -3.23
CA ARG A 18 4.83 -21.36 -4.16
C ARG A 18 4.21 -19.98 -4.01
N LEU A 19 4.06 -19.48 -2.78
CA LEU A 19 3.55 -18.14 -2.52
C LEU A 19 4.52 -17.06 -3.01
N ALA A 20 5.81 -17.18 -2.69
CA ALA A 20 6.83 -16.25 -3.14
C ALA A 20 6.91 -16.20 -4.67
N ASP A 21 6.83 -17.36 -5.33
CA ASP A 21 6.81 -17.44 -6.80
C ASP A 21 5.55 -16.79 -7.39
N PHE A 22 4.39 -16.97 -6.76
CA PHE A 22 3.15 -16.32 -7.18
C PHE A 22 3.25 -14.79 -7.08
N VAL A 23 3.76 -14.26 -5.96
CA VAL A 23 3.82 -12.81 -5.70
C VAL A 23 4.94 -12.12 -6.47
N LEU A 24 6.13 -12.74 -6.55
CA LEU A 24 7.34 -12.06 -7.04
C LEU A 24 7.70 -12.37 -8.49
N ARG A 25 7.18 -13.45 -9.08
CA ARG A 25 7.63 -13.94 -10.40
C ARG A 25 6.55 -14.08 -11.46
N ARG A 26 5.28 -13.83 -11.14
CA ARG A 26 4.18 -13.93 -12.11
C ARG A 26 3.97 -12.60 -12.84
N PRO A 27 4.08 -12.57 -14.19
CA PRO A 27 3.82 -11.35 -14.94
C PRO A 27 2.32 -11.06 -14.99
N ALA A 28 1.95 -9.79 -15.09
CA ALA A 28 0.55 -9.35 -15.09
C ALA A 28 -0.33 -10.07 -16.13
N SER A 29 0.25 -10.41 -17.30
CA SER A 29 -0.43 -11.05 -18.42
C SER A 29 -0.99 -12.45 -18.13
N VAL A 30 -0.56 -13.10 -17.05
CA VAL A 30 -1.08 -14.42 -16.66
C VAL A 30 -2.33 -14.35 -15.79
N PHE A 31 -2.67 -13.17 -15.25
CA PHE A 31 -3.87 -13.01 -14.44
C PHE A 31 -5.11 -12.88 -15.32
N PRO A 32 -6.26 -13.45 -14.90
CA PRO A 32 -7.51 -13.28 -15.63
C PRO A 32 -7.87 -11.80 -15.80
N THR A 33 -8.38 -11.43 -16.98
CA THR A 33 -8.75 -10.03 -17.29
C THR A 33 -9.70 -9.43 -16.25
N ALA A 34 -10.67 -10.20 -15.76
CA ALA A 34 -11.61 -9.74 -14.74
C ALA A 34 -10.92 -9.36 -13.41
N VAL A 35 -9.84 -10.06 -13.03
CA VAL A 35 -9.06 -9.75 -11.83
C VAL A 35 -8.30 -8.43 -12.01
N LEU A 36 -7.66 -8.23 -13.17
CA LEU A 36 -6.98 -6.99 -13.50
C LEU A 36 -7.95 -5.79 -13.57
N GLN A 37 -9.17 -6.01 -14.07
CA GLN A 37 -10.22 -5.00 -14.07
C GLN A 37 -10.64 -4.62 -12.64
N GLN A 38 -10.83 -5.61 -11.76
CA GLN A 38 -11.17 -5.36 -10.36
C GLN A 38 -10.06 -4.59 -9.64
N ALA A 39 -8.79 -4.94 -9.88
CA ALA A 39 -7.64 -4.23 -9.30
C ALA A 39 -7.63 -2.74 -9.70
N ARG A 40 -7.98 -2.41 -10.95
CA ARG A 40 -8.11 -1.02 -11.41
C ARG A 40 -9.21 -0.26 -10.68
N TYR A 41 -10.35 -0.89 -10.43
CA TYR A 41 -11.44 -0.26 -9.66
C TYR A 41 -11.04 -0.03 -8.20
N LEU A 42 -10.36 -1.00 -7.56
CA LEU A 42 -9.86 -0.87 -6.20
C LEU A 42 -8.79 0.22 -6.07
N LEU A 43 -7.91 0.34 -7.07
CA LEU A 43 -6.95 1.44 -7.16
C LEU A 43 -7.67 2.79 -7.27
N LEU A 44 -8.65 2.90 -8.17
CA LEU A 44 -9.42 4.13 -8.37
C LEU A 44 -10.20 4.52 -7.10
N ASP A 45 -10.85 3.55 -6.45
CA ASP A 45 -11.55 3.72 -5.18
C ASP A 45 -10.61 4.27 -4.11
N THR A 46 -9.48 3.60 -3.87
CA THR A 46 -8.51 4.01 -2.85
C THR A 46 -7.96 5.41 -3.11
N LEU A 47 -7.66 5.75 -4.38
CA LEU A 47 -7.21 7.10 -4.75
C LEU A 47 -8.30 8.15 -4.51
N GLY A 48 -9.57 7.82 -4.81
CA GLY A 48 -10.71 8.69 -4.54
C GLY A 48 -10.86 9.00 -3.05
N ILE A 49 -10.75 7.98 -2.20
CA ILE A 49 -10.81 8.13 -0.75
C ILE A 49 -9.61 8.90 -0.21
N ALA A 50 -8.40 8.63 -0.73
CA ALA A 50 -7.20 9.39 -0.37
C ALA A 50 -7.36 10.90 -0.66
N ILE A 51 -7.95 11.26 -1.79
CA ILE A 51 -8.24 12.67 -2.15
C ILE A 51 -9.31 13.24 -1.20
N ALA A 52 -10.42 12.53 -1.02
CA ALA A 52 -11.54 12.99 -0.19
C ALA A 52 -11.12 13.21 1.28
N ALA A 53 -10.20 12.41 1.79
CA ALA A 53 -9.65 12.52 3.15
C ALA A 53 -8.63 13.66 3.31
N GLY A 54 -8.16 14.28 2.22
CA GLY A 54 -7.10 15.31 2.23
C GLY A 54 -7.31 16.48 3.20
N PRO A 55 -8.53 17.04 3.36
CA PRO A 55 -8.80 18.12 4.31
C PRO A 55 -8.82 17.70 5.78
N MET A 56 -8.87 16.40 6.10
CA MET A 56 -9.04 15.91 7.46
C MET A 56 -7.80 16.23 8.32
N GLU A 57 -8.04 16.60 9.57
CA GLU A 57 -6.98 16.95 10.53
C GLU A 57 -5.97 15.80 10.72
N ALA A 58 -6.46 14.57 10.83
CA ALA A 58 -5.60 13.39 10.97
C ALA A 58 -4.64 13.21 9.78
N GLY A 59 -5.12 13.45 8.54
CA GLY A 59 -4.28 13.43 7.35
C GLY A 59 -3.24 14.56 7.32
N ARG A 60 -3.56 15.74 7.86
CA ARG A 60 -2.57 16.83 8.03
C ARG A 60 -1.49 16.44 9.04
N ILE A 61 -1.89 15.93 10.21
CA ILE A 61 -0.96 15.48 11.26
C ILE A 61 -0.02 14.40 10.72
N ALA A 62 -0.55 13.41 9.99
CA ALA A 62 0.26 12.33 9.43
C ALA A 62 1.32 12.84 8.45
N ARG A 63 0.96 13.78 7.56
CA ARG A 63 1.91 14.38 6.60
C ARG A 63 2.96 15.23 7.29
N ASP A 64 2.59 15.99 8.30
CA ASP A 64 3.52 16.79 9.10
C ASP A 64 4.47 15.89 9.90
N ALA A 65 3.97 14.80 10.48
CA ALA A 65 4.79 13.79 11.15
C ALA A 65 5.75 13.08 10.18
N ALA A 66 5.32 12.79 8.95
CA ALA A 66 6.18 12.18 7.94
C ALA A 66 7.37 13.08 7.57
N VAL A 67 7.13 14.38 7.39
CA VAL A 67 8.21 15.35 7.13
C VAL A 67 9.16 15.46 8.33
N LEU A 68 8.62 15.49 9.55
CA LEU A 68 9.40 15.69 10.76
C LEU A 68 10.23 14.47 11.16
N LEU A 69 9.66 13.27 11.07
CA LEU A 69 10.21 12.05 11.66
C LEU A 69 10.74 11.06 10.62
N TYR A 70 10.28 11.15 9.37
CA TYR A 70 10.62 10.22 8.29
C TYR A 70 11.38 10.91 7.15
N GLY A 71 12.13 11.98 7.43
CA GLY A 71 12.94 12.67 6.43
C GLY A 71 14.06 11.81 5.84
N SER A 72 14.31 11.95 4.54
CA SER A 72 15.50 11.44 3.87
C SER A 72 16.06 12.52 2.95
N ASN A 73 17.37 12.79 3.06
CA ASN A 73 18.08 13.68 2.14
C ASN A 73 18.67 12.93 0.93
N ASP A 74 18.60 11.60 0.93
CA ASP A 74 19.03 10.78 -0.20
C ASP A 74 17.88 10.66 -1.22
N PRO A 75 18.05 11.19 -2.45
CA PRO A 75 17.04 11.10 -3.49
C PRO A 75 16.59 9.66 -3.79
N GLN A 76 17.49 8.66 -3.65
CA GLN A 76 17.19 7.25 -3.93
C GLN A 76 16.21 6.64 -2.92
N TYR A 77 16.13 7.21 -1.71
CA TYR A 77 15.26 6.73 -0.65
C TYR A 77 14.17 7.74 -0.27
N SER A 78 13.86 8.69 -1.16
CA SER A 78 12.85 9.73 -0.95
C SER A 78 11.77 9.73 -2.03
N ALA A 79 10.54 10.06 -1.66
CA ALA A 79 9.41 10.21 -2.58
C ALA A 79 8.54 11.41 -2.16
N ARG A 80 7.70 11.92 -3.07
CA ARG A 80 6.69 12.91 -2.72
C ARG A 80 5.47 12.20 -2.13
N MET A 81 4.89 12.79 -1.09
CA MET A 81 3.60 12.37 -0.58
C MET A 81 2.51 12.63 -1.63
N LEU A 82 1.74 11.60 -1.96
CA LEU A 82 0.63 11.68 -2.90
C LEU A 82 -0.38 12.74 -2.44
N PHE A 83 -0.79 13.64 -3.34
CA PHE A 83 -1.70 14.76 -3.08
C PHE A 83 -1.21 15.84 -2.09
N ASP A 84 0.05 15.79 -1.64
CA ASP A 84 0.68 16.84 -0.82
C ASP A 84 1.92 17.43 -1.49
N GLY A 85 2.74 16.59 -2.13
CA GLY A 85 3.88 17.01 -2.93
C GLY A 85 5.17 17.30 -2.15
N ARG A 86 5.11 17.49 -0.82
CA ARG A 86 6.33 17.55 0.02
C ARG A 86 7.04 16.20 -0.01
N ARG A 87 8.37 16.23 0.12
CA ARG A 87 9.21 15.02 0.14
C ARG A 87 9.38 14.49 1.55
N ALA A 88 9.40 13.16 1.65
CA ALA A 88 9.82 12.39 2.82
C ALA A 88 10.60 11.15 2.32
N SER A 89 11.06 10.30 3.23
CA SER A 89 11.49 8.96 2.84
C SER A 89 10.36 8.20 2.14
N ILE A 90 10.68 7.18 1.33
CA ILE A 90 9.66 6.34 0.68
C ILE A 90 8.66 5.77 1.70
N ALA A 91 9.16 5.30 2.85
CA ALA A 91 8.33 4.80 3.94
C ALA A 91 7.45 5.90 4.55
N GLY A 92 7.99 7.09 4.78
CA GLY A 92 7.25 8.24 5.28
C GLY A 92 6.15 8.71 4.32
N ALA A 93 6.44 8.72 3.02
CA ALA A 93 5.48 9.08 1.99
C ALA A 93 4.30 8.10 1.93
N ALA A 94 4.59 6.80 1.98
CA ALA A 94 3.56 5.75 2.05
C ALA A 94 2.74 5.85 3.35
N TYR A 95 3.41 6.01 4.49
CA TYR A 95 2.77 6.15 5.81
C TYR A 95 1.76 7.31 5.86
N ALA A 96 2.15 8.48 5.35
CA ALA A 96 1.30 9.67 5.40
C ALA A 96 0.00 9.49 4.61
N VAL A 97 0.11 8.95 3.39
CA VAL A 97 -1.04 8.75 2.50
C VAL A 97 -1.91 7.59 3.00
N ALA A 98 -1.31 6.50 3.50
CA ALA A 98 -2.06 5.39 4.11
C ALA A 98 -2.88 5.89 5.31
N THR A 99 -2.24 6.63 6.22
CA THR A 99 -2.92 7.18 7.38
C THR A 99 -4.02 8.16 6.97
N GLN A 100 -3.76 9.07 6.02
CA GLN A 100 -4.79 9.97 5.51
C GLN A 100 -6.00 9.20 4.97
N THR A 101 -5.77 8.17 4.17
CA THR A 101 -6.82 7.38 3.51
C THR A 101 -7.67 6.60 4.51
N ASP A 102 -7.03 5.92 5.47
CA ASP A 102 -7.69 5.11 6.51
C ASP A 102 -8.60 5.95 7.42
N ASN A 103 -8.24 7.21 7.68
CA ASN A 103 -9.01 8.08 8.58
C ASN A 103 -10.42 8.43 8.05
N LEU A 104 -10.64 8.37 6.73
CA LEU A 104 -11.99 8.53 6.17
C LEU A 104 -12.78 7.21 6.18
N ASP A 105 -12.08 6.07 6.27
CA ASP A 105 -12.64 4.71 6.38
C ASP A 105 -13.67 4.37 5.28
N GLY A 106 -13.43 4.88 4.07
CA GLY A 106 -14.34 4.73 2.93
C GLY A 106 -13.80 3.87 1.78
N HIS A 107 -12.62 3.28 1.93
CA HIS A 107 -11.96 2.47 0.90
C HIS A 107 -12.36 0.99 0.97
N ASP A 108 -11.85 0.21 0.03
CA ASP A 108 -11.99 -1.24 -0.09
C ASP A 108 -12.03 -2.00 1.24
N GLY A 109 -12.82 -3.08 1.32
CA GLY A 109 -12.82 -4.01 2.44
C GLY A 109 -13.04 -5.45 1.96
N TYR A 110 -12.45 -6.42 2.68
CA TYR A 110 -12.56 -7.85 2.37
C TYR A 110 -13.04 -8.64 3.58
N SER A 111 -14.30 -9.05 3.57
CA SER A 111 -14.96 -9.69 4.73
C SER A 111 -14.25 -10.95 5.25
N PRO A 112 -13.70 -11.86 4.42
CA PRO A 112 -13.01 -13.05 4.93
C PRO A 112 -11.79 -12.75 5.80
N THR A 113 -11.09 -11.64 5.55
CA THR A 113 -9.96 -11.20 6.38
C THR A 113 -10.30 -10.06 7.33
N LYS A 114 -11.51 -9.49 7.21
CA LYS A 114 -11.95 -8.28 7.94
C LYS A 114 -10.92 -7.15 7.83
N GLY A 115 -10.32 -7.02 6.64
CA GLY A 115 -9.21 -6.11 6.40
C GLY A 115 -9.40 -5.31 5.13
N HIS A 116 -8.60 -4.26 5.02
CA HIS A 116 -8.61 -3.30 3.93
C HIS A 116 -7.20 -3.24 3.36
N ILE A 117 -6.99 -3.71 2.13
CA ILE A 117 -5.63 -3.90 1.59
C ILE A 117 -5.20 -2.74 0.70
N GLY A 118 -6.16 -2.06 0.05
CA GLY A 118 -5.91 -0.90 -0.80
C GLY A 118 -5.17 0.20 -0.04
N VAL A 119 -5.59 0.49 1.19
CA VAL A 119 -4.98 1.51 2.07
C VAL A 119 -3.50 1.28 2.38
N ALA A 120 -3.02 0.03 2.29
CA ALA A 120 -1.59 -0.28 2.48
C ALA A 120 -0.85 -0.31 1.13
N VAL A 121 -1.42 -1.02 0.14
CA VAL A 121 -0.73 -1.30 -1.13
C VAL A 121 -0.67 -0.07 -2.03
N VAL A 122 -1.76 0.70 -2.15
CA VAL A 122 -1.81 1.84 -3.07
C VAL A 122 -0.85 2.97 -2.63
N PRO A 123 -0.79 3.38 -1.36
CA PRO A 123 0.20 4.35 -0.90
C PRO A 123 1.64 3.88 -1.06
N ALA A 124 1.92 2.60 -0.78
CA ALA A 124 3.25 2.04 -0.95
C ALA A 124 3.67 2.02 -2.43
N LEU A 125 2.77 1.61 -3.31
CA LEU A 125 2.98 1.60 -4.76
C LEU A 125 3.24 3.02 -5.27
N ALA A 126 2.43 4.01 -4.88
CA ALA A 126 2.61 5.39 -5.29
C ALA A 126 3.97 5.96 -4.84
N ALA A 127 4.40 5.68 -3.60
CA ALA A 127 5.69 6.12 -3.10
C ALA A 127 6.87 5.43 -3.81
N LEU A 128 6.74 4.14 -4.14
CA LEU A 128 7.78 3.35 -4.83
C LEU A 128 7.86 3.68 -6.33
N ALA A 129 6.76 4.07 -6.96
CA ALA A 129 6.69 4.35 -8.39
C ALA A 129 7.65 5.49 -8.80
N GLU A 130 7.87 6.50 -7.95
CA GLU A 130 8.87 7.55 -8.22
C GLU A 130 10.29 6.99 -8.42
N ALA A 131 10.64 5.91 -7.71
CA ALA A 131 11.93 5.24 -7.83
C ALA A 131 11.99 4.22 -8.98
N ARG A 132 10.89 4.01 -9.71
CA ARG A 132 10.74 3.01 -10.77
C ARG A 132 10.13 3.66 -12.02
N PRO A 133 10.89 4.47 -12.77
CA PRO A 133 10.37 5.20 -13.93
C PRO A 133 9.85 4.29 -15.06
N ASP A 134 10.36 3.06 -15.13
CA ASP A 134 9.93 2.06 -16.12
C ASP A 134 8.73 1.22 -15.67
N LEU A 135 8.19 1.45 -14.46
CA LEU A 135 7.04 0.70 -13.94
C LEU A 135 5.80 1.02 -14.77
N THR A 136 5.26 0.01 -15.44
CA THR A 136 4.04 0.16 -16.23
C THR A 136 2.79 -0.07 -15.39
N GLY A 137 1.65 0.48 -15.82
CA GLY A 137 0.37 0.29 -15.14
C GLY A 137 -0.04 -1.19 -14.93
N PRO A 138 0.21 -2.12 -15.88
CA PRO A 138 -0.03 -3.54 -15.64
C PRO A 138 0.92 -4.18 -14.60
N GLU A 139 2.15 -3.70 -14.47
CA GLU A 139 3.13 -4.23 -13.50
C GLU A 139 2.94 -3.69 -12.09
N ALA A 140 2.26 -2.55 -11.97
CA ALA A 140 1.90 -1.86 -10.73
C ALA A 140 0.71 -2.56 -10.04
#